data_AF-A0A2D6PRJ9-F1
#
_entry.id   AF-A0A2D6PRJ9-F1
#
_cell.length_a   1.000
_cell.length_b   1.000
_cell.length_c   1.000
_cell.angle_alpha   90.00
_cell.angle_beta   90.00
_cell.angle_gamma   90.00
#
_symmetry.space_group_name_H-M   'P 1'
#
loop_
_entity.id
_entity.type
_entity.pdbx_description
1 polymer ?
#
loop_
_entity_poly.entity_id
_entity_poly.type
_entity_poly.pdbx_seq_one_letter_code
_entity_poly.pdbx_strand_id
1 'polypeptide(L)'
;MPIKDRIALDRFTSEACRVDREDRILTALRELTQEAKSLLESAFLIERFWRDAEWDHVRPQRGRAAAFRDDVMGRRPASALHRLLIAVYFLRCQIVHGGATLGSQLNRVTARPASTVLRLLSSRRLVSARSGTTSSSGRTLTMETGCTHT
;
A
#
# COMPACT_ATOMS: atom_id res chain seq x y z
N MET A 1 -20.57 -11.14 -10.12
CA MET A 1 -19.51 -11.41 -11.12
C MET A 1 -18.16 -10.97 -10.57
N PRO A 2 -17.06 -11.68 -10.88
CA PRO A 2 -15.71 -11.23 -10.55
C PRO A 2 -15.41 -9.87 -11.19
N ILE A 3 -14.76 -8.97 -10.45
CA ILE A 3 -14.35 -7.64 -10.92
C ILE A 3 -12.88 -7.73 -11.36
N LYS A 4 -12.47 -7.00 -12.41
CA LYS A 4 -11.07 -6.93 -12.85
C LYS A 4 -10.17 -6.38 -11.74
N ASP A 5 -9.01 -6.99 -11.54
CA ASP A 5 -8.05 -6.65 -10.45
C ASP A 5 -7.71 -5.16 -10.39
N ARG A 6 -7.53 -4.49 -11.53
CA ARG A 6 -7.27 -3.04 -11.59
C ARG A 6 -8.40 -2.20 -10.98
N ILE A 7 -9.64 -2.57 -11.23
CA ILE A 7 -10.83 -1.88 -10.69
C ILE A 7 -10.97 -2.16 -9.21
N ALA A 8 -10.74 -3.41 -8.80
CA ALA A 8 -10.74 -3.78 -7.38
C ALA A 8 -9.66 -3.01 -6.61
N LEU A 9 -8.46 -2.87 -7.19
CA LEU A 9 -7.35 -2.14 -6.59
C LEU A 9 -7.64 -0.64 -6.48
N ASP A 10 -8.21 -0.03 -7.52
CA ASP A 10 -8.61 1.38 -7.51
C ASP A 10 -9.63 1.69 -6.40
N ARG A 11 -10.67 0.84 -6.29
CA ARG A 11 -11.65 0.92 -5.21
C ARG A 11 -11.00 0.75 -3.84
N PHE A 12 -10.12 -0.24 -3.69
CA PHE A 12 -9.40 -0.46 -2.44
C PHE A 12 -8.57 0.77 -2.03
N THR A 13 -7.77 1.33 -2.94
CA THR A 13 -6.92 2.48 -2.62
C THR A 13 -7.73 3.73 -2.31
N SER A 14 -8.85 3.93 -3.00
CA SER A 14 -9.78 5.03 -2.72
C SER A 14 -10.39 4.90 -1.34
N GLU A 15 -10.94 3.73 -1.01
CA GLU A 15 -11.57 3.50 0.29
C GLU A 15 -10.57 3.52 1.45
N ALA A 16 -9.38 2.93 1.27
CA ALA A 16 -8.31 2.95 2.27
C ALA A 16 -7.90 4.38 2.64
N CYS A 17 -7.73 5.25 1.64
CA CYS A 17 -7.42 6.66 1.88
C CYS A 17 -8.62 7.44 2.44
N ARG A 18 -9.86 7.09 2.07
CA ARG A 18 -11.07 7.73 2.60
C ARG A 18 -11.23 7.50 4.10
N VAL A 19 -10.87 6.32 4.61
CA VAL A 19 -10.99 5.99 6.05
C VAL A 19 -9.78 6.45 6.88
N ASP A 20 -8.66 6.78 6.23
CA ASP A 20 -7.43 7.28 6.85
C ASP A 20 -7.53 8.75 7.28
N ARG A 21 -8.20 8.99 8.41
CA ARG A 21 -8.43 10.34 8.94
C ARG A 21 -7.19 11.04 9.49
N GLU A 22 -6.11 10.31 9.70
CA GLU A 22 -4.89 10.82 10.33
C GLU A 22 -3.75 11.01 9.32
N ASP A 23 -4.03 10.99 8.02
CA ASP A 23 -3.04 11.13 6.93
C ASP A 23 -1.87 10.15 7.07
N ARG A 24 -2.10 8.97 7.66
CA ARG A 24 -1.02 8.01 7.93
C ARG A 24 -0.50 7.39 6.64
N ILE A 25 -1.37 7.12 5.68
CA ILE A 25 -1.02 6.65 4.34
C ILE A 25 -0.21 7.71 3.62
N LEU A 26 -0.63 8.98 3.65
CA LEU A 26 0.13 10.06 3.02
C LEU A 26 1.52 10.21 3.65
N THR A 27 1.62 10.10 4.97
CA THR A 27 2.88 10.12 5.72
C THR A 27 3.80 8.96 5.31
N ALA A 28 3.26 7.74 5.29
CA ALA A 28 3.96 6.55 4.80
C ALA A 28 4.46 6.71 3.35
N LEU A 29 3.65 7.26 2.45
CA LEU A 29 4.02 7.48 1.06
C LEU A 29 5.16 8.49 0.91
N ARG A 30 5.26 9.49 1.79
CA ARG A 30 6.40 10.43 1.83
C ARG A 30 7.69 9.73 2.24
N GLU A 31 7.63 8.85 3.24
CA GLU A 31 8.78 8.06 3.69
C GLU A 31 9.29 7.12 2.59
N LEU A 32 8.40 6.59 1.75
CA LEU A 32 8.71 5.65 0.68
C LEU A 32 9.23 6.29 -0.62
N THR A 33 9.55 7.60 -0.65
CA THR A 33 9.85 8.30 -1.91
C THR A 33 10.97 7.64 -2.71
N GLN A 34 12.03 7.17 -2.03
CA GLN A 34 13.17 6.56 -2.69
C GLN A 34 12.86 5.16 -3.22
N GLU A 35 12.23 4.31 -2.39
CA GLU A 35 11.79 2.97 -2.78
C GLU A 35 10.75 3.01 -3.90
N ALA A 36 9.83 3.98 -3.82
CA ALA A 36 8.84 4.22 -4.85
C ALA A 36 9.50 4.58 -6.17
N LYS A 37 10.51 5.45 -6.16
CA LYS A 37 11.30 5.77 -7.35
C LYS A 37 11.98 4.53 -7.92
N SER A 38 12.71 3.78 -7.09
CA SER A 38 13.40 2.56 -7.52
C SER A 38 12.44 1.52 -8.13
N LEU A 39 11.23 1.39 -7.57
CA LEU A 39 10.23 0.47 -8.09
C LEU A 39 9.59 0.99 -9.38
N LEU A 40 9.14 2.24 -9.41
CA LEU A 40 8.38 2.82 -10.53
C LEU A 40 9.23 3.12 -11.76
N GLU A 41 10.53 3.33 -11.59
CA GLU A 41 11.49 3.51 -12.70
C GLU A 41 12.11 2.19 -13.16
N SER A 42 11.82 1.07 -12.50
CA SER A 42 12.34 -0.22 -12.91
C SER A 42 11.86 -0.61 -14.31
N ALA A 43 12.78 -0.78 -15.26
CA ALA A 43 12.47 -1.17 -16.64
C ALA A 43 11.71 -2.50 -16.69
N PHE A 44 12.00 -3.42 -15.77
CA PHE A 44 11.36 -4.74 -15.65
C PHE A 44 9.87 -4.68 -15.28
N LEU A 45 9.42 -3.56 -14.72
CA LEU A 45 8.03 -3.31 -14.35
C LEU A 45 7.30 -2.40 -15.37
N ILE A 46 7.88 -2.25 -16.56
CA ILE A 46 7.28 -1.59 -17.72
C ILE A 46 6.81 -2.68 -18.68
N GLU A 47 5.55 -2.64 -19.08
CA GLU A 47 4.98 -3.62 -20.01
C GLU A 47 5.76 -3.71 -21.34
N ARG A 48 6.29 -2.58 -21.82
CA ARG A 48 7.10 -2.51 -23.05
C ARG A 48 8.35 -3.38 -22.99
N PHE A 49 8.95 -3.56 -21.82
CA PHE A 49 10.10 -4.45 -21.63
C PHE A 49 9.81 -5.88 -22.12
N TRP A 50 8.55 -6.32 -22.02
CA TRP A 50 8.14 -7.67 -22.37
C TRP A 50 7.56 -7.79 -23.79
N ARG A 51 7.39 -6.67 -24.50
CA ARG A 51 6.87 -6.65 -25.88
C ARG A 51 7.98 -6.55 -26.93
N ASP A 52 9.11 -5.93 -26.58
CA ASP A 52 10.24 -5.74 -27.50
C ASP A 52 11.31 -6.83 -27.28
N ALA A 53 11.78 -7.46 -28.36
CA ALA A 53 12.85 -8.45 -28.31
C ALA A 53 14.22 -7.86 -27.94
N GLU A 54 14.39 -6.53 -28.10
CA GLU A 54 15.60 -5.78 -27.74
C GLU A 54 15.42 -5.03 -26.42
N TRP A 55 15.33 -5.81 -25.34
CA TRP A 55 15.10 -5.33 -23.98
C TRP A 55 16.22 -4.41 -23.45
N ASP A 56 17.43 -4.49 -24.00
CA ASP A 56 18.58 -3.64 -23.66
C ASP A 56 18.35 -2.14 -23.97
N HIS A 57 17.39 -1.82 -24.84
CA HIS A 57 17.06 -0.43 -25.22
C HIS A 57 15.86 0.14 -24.45
N VAL A 58 15.21 -0.64 -23.59
CA VAL A 58 14.02 -0.21 -22.86
C VAL A 58 14.42 0.68 -21.69
N ARG A 59 14.37 1.99 -21.92
CA ARG A 59 14.69 2.99 -20.90
C ARG A 59 13.65 3.03 -19.76
N PRO A 60 14.10 3.28 -18.52
CA PRO A 60 13.23 3.61 -17.39
C PRO A 60 12.18 4.68 -17.73
N GLN A 61 10.93 4.43 -17.37
CA GLN A 61 9.85 5.39 -17.57
C GLN A 61 9.84 6.41 -16.42
N ARG A 62 10.77 7.37 -16.47
CA ARG A 62 10.96 8.43 -15.45
C ARG A 62 9.67 9.19 -15.09
N GLY A 63 8.71 9.25 -16.02
CA GLY A 63 7.41 9.87 -15.81
C GLY A 63 6.57 9.22 -14.68
N ARG A 64 6.77 7.93 -14.38
CA ARG A 64 6.00 7.25 -13.32
C ARG A 64 6.39 7.72 -11.92
N ALA A 65 7.68 7.87 -11.65
CA ALA A 65 8.16 8.38 -10.36
C ALA A 65 7.92 9.89 -10.21
N ALA A 66 7.97 10.66 -11.30
CA ALA A 66 7.54 12.06 -11.29
C ALA A 66 6.05 12.17 -10.91
N ALA A 67 5.16 11.45 -11.60
CA ALA A 67 3.74 11.46 -11.29
C ALA A 67 3.43 10.99 -9.85
N PHE A 68 4.17 10.02 -9.32
CA PHE A 68 4.06 9.64 -7.91
C PHE A 68 4.41 10.80 -6.97
N ARG A 69 5.53 11.50 -7.21
CA ARG A 69 5.89 12.69 -6.43
C ARG A 69 4.83 13.78 -6.52
N ASP A 70 4.31 14.04 -7.71
CA ASP A 70 3.28 15.05 -7.94
C ASP A 70 1.98 14.70 -7.20
N ASP A 71 1.64 13.41 -7.12
CA ASP A 71 0.49 12.94 -6.35
C ASP A 71 0.73 13.09 -4.84
N VAL A 72 1.93 12.77 -4.34
CA VAL A 72 2.28 12.95 -2.91
C VAL A 72 2.31 14.44 -2.53
N MET A 73 2.90 15.30 -3.36
CA MET A 73 2.96 16.75 -3.15
C MET A 73 1.58 17.39 -3.25
N GLY A 74 0.78 16.98 -4.23
CA GLY A 74 -0.60 17.43 -4.43
C GLY A 74 -1.60 16.80 -3.45
N ARG A 75 -1.16 16.07 -2.42
CA ARG A 75 -2.02 15.41 -1.41
C ARG A 75 -3.10 14.51 -2.03
N ARG A 76 -2.73 13.72 -3.04
CA ARG A 76 -3.57 12.71 -3.70
C ARG A 76 -3.11 11.30 -3.32
N PRO A 77 -3.26 10.87 -2.05
CA PRO A 77 -2.68 9.62 -1.55
C PRO A 77 -3.25 8.37 -2.24
N ALA A 78 -4.52 8.36 -2.63
CA ALA A 78 -5.13 7.24 -3.34
C ALA A 78 -4.43 6.96 -4.68
N SER A 79 -4.17 8.01 -5.47
CA SER A 79 -3.46 7.90 -6.76
C SER A 79 -2.01 7.43 -6.57
N ALA A 80 -1.30 8.02 -5.61
CA ALA A 80 0.08 7.62 -5.30
C ALA A 80 0.16 6.15 -4.83
N LEU A 81 -0.75 5.73 -3.95
CA LEU A 81 -0.85 4.36 -3.46
C LEU A 81 -1.19 3.37 -4.58
N HIS A 82 -2.14 3.74 -5.45
CA HIS A 82 -2.55 2.93 -6.58
C HIS A 82 -1.38 2.65 -7.54
N ARG A 83 -0.58 3.67 -7.86
CA ARG A 83 0.61 3.53 -8.72
C ARG A 83 1.62 2.53 -8.14
N LEU A 84 1.87 2.60 -6.83
CA LEU A 84 2.76 1.67 -6.14
C LEU A 84 2.23 0.25 -6.15
N LEU A 85 0.97 0.05 -5.77
CA LEU A 85 0.39 -1.29 -5.67
C LEU A 85 0.24 -1.95 -7.04
N ILE A 86 0.02 -1.20 -8.13
CA ILE A 86 0.09 -1.73 -9.50
C ILE A 86 1.49 -2.27 -9.80
N ALA A 87 2.55 -1.54 -9.43
CA ALA A 87 3.92 -1.99 -9.68
C ALA A 87 4.24 -3.26 -8.89
N VAL A 88 3.80 -3.33 -7.63
CA VAL A 88 3.94 -4.53 -6.79
C VAL A 88 3.14 -5.70 -7.36
N TYR A 89 1.91 -5.47 -7.82
CA TYR A 89 1.07 -6.49 -8.45
C TYR A 89 1.74 -7.05 -9.70
N PHE A 90 2.26 -6.18 -10.57
CA PHE A 90 2.98 -6.61 -11.77
C PHE A 90 4.21 -7.46 -11.42
N LEU A 91 4.99 -7.04 -10.41
CA LEU A 91 6.11 -7.82 -9.91
C LEU A 91 5.68 -9.21 -9.40
N ARG A 92 4.58 -9.29 -8.63
CA ARG A 92 4.03 -10.59 -8.20
C ARG A 92 3.76 -11.49 -9.40
N CYS A 93 3.13 -10.97 -10.45
CA CYS A 93 2.87 -11.75 -11.65
C CYS A 93 4.17 -12.25 -12.29
N GLN A 94 5.23 -11.44 -12.35
CA GLN A 94 6.53 -11.87 -12.88
C GLN A 94 7.19 -12.97 -12.04
N ILE A 95 7.09 -12.89 -10.71
CA ILE A 95 7.64 -13.90 -9.79
C ILE A 95 6.88 -15.22 -9.95
N VAL A 96 5.55 -15.19 -9.98
CA VAL A 96 4.69 -16.38 -10.02
C VAL A 96 4.80 -17.12 -11.36
N HIS A 97 4.84 -16.38 -12.47
CA HIS A 97 4.86 -16.98 -13.81
C HIS A 97 6.28 -17.21 -14.34
N GLY A 98 7.32 -16.96 -13.53
CA GLY A 98 8.71 -17.25 -13.90
C GLY A 98 9.29 -16.34 -14.99
N GLY A 99 8.64 -15.21 -15.33
CA GLY A 99 9.03 -14.35 -16.45
C GLY A 99 10.47 -13.82 -16.34
N ALA A 100 11.01 -13.69 -15.13
CA ALA A 100 12.32 -13.11 -14.86
C ALA A 100 13.32 -14.05 -14.14
N THR A 101 13.06 -15.36 -14.10
CA THR A 101 13.84 -16.31 -13.28
C THR A 101 14.95 -17.05 -14.01
N LEU A 102 14.94 -17.18 -15.34
CA LEU A 102 16.01 -17.90 -16.05
C LEU A 102 17.25 -16.99 -16.22
N GLY A 103 18.31 -17.26 -15.44
CA GLY A 103 19.62 -16.60 -15.57
C GLY A 103 19.72 -15.15 -15.08
N SER A 104 18.66 -14.60 -14.47
CA SER A 104 18.54 -13.17 -14.17
C SER A 104 18.51 -12.88 -12.66
N GLN A 105 19.08 -11.73 -12.25
CA GLN A 105 19.00 -11.18 -10.89
C GLN A 105 17.84 -10.17 -10.71
N LEU A 106 17.01 -9.99 -11.74
CA LEU A 106 16.09 -8.87 -11.90
C LEU A 106 14.96 -8.88 -10.88
N ASN A 107 14.48 -10.06 -10.51
CA ASN A 107 13.50 -10.23 -9.43
C ASN A 107 14.07 -9.81 -8.07
N ARG A 108 15.36 -10.05 -7.79
CA ARG A 108 15.96 -9.71 -6.49
C ARG A 108 16.10 -8.20 -6.29
N VAL A 109 16.45 -7.48 -7.37
CA VAL A 109 16.61 -6.01 -7.34
C VAL A 109 15.26 -5.30 -7.13
N THR A 110 14.17 -5.87 -7.68
CA THR A 110 12.82 -5.28 -7.60
C THR A 110 12.01 -5.76 -6.39
N ALA A 111 12.27 -6.97 -5.88
CA ALA A 111 11.61 -7.52 -4.71
C ALA A 111 11.92 -6.76 -3.42
N ARG A 112 13.15 -6.27 -3.25
CA ARG A 112 13.52 -5.53 -2.03
C ARG A 112 12.71 -4.24 -1.87
N PRO A 113 12.65 -3.31 -2.84
CA PRO A 113 11.79 -2.13 -2.75
C PRO A 113 10.30 -2.49 -2.57
N ALA A 114 9.79 -3.46 -3.31
CA ALA A 114 8.40 -3.90 -3.17
C ALA A 114 8.07 -4.44 -1.77
N SER A 115 9.00 -5.20 -1.16
CA SER A 115 8.83 -5.71 0.20
C SER A 115 8.85 -4.60 1.25
N THR A 116 9.64 -3.54 1.05
CA THR A 116 9.65 -2.36 1.93
C THR A 116 8.33 -1.62 1.84
N VAL A 117 7.82 -1.38 0.62
CA VAL A 117 6.50 -0.78 0.39
C VAL A 117 5.41 -1.59 1.10
N LEU A 118 5.33 -2.90 0.86
CA LEU A 118 4.32 -3.76 1.48
C LEU A 118 4.40 -3.79 3.00
N ARG A 119 5.62 -3.90 3.55
CA ARG A 119 5.83 -3.92 5.00
C ARG A 119 5.40 -2.62 5.66
N LEU A 120 5.73 -1.49 5.05
CA LEU A 120 5.38 -0.18 5.59
C LEU A 120 3.87 0.03 5.51
N LEU A 121 3.24 -0.35 4.38
CA LEU A 121 1.78 -0.33 4.19
C LEU A 121 0.99 -1.29 5.10
N SER A 122 1.61 -2.40 5.50
CA SER A 122 0.99 -3.41 6.37
C SER A 122 1.32 -3.19 7.86
N SER A 123 2.15 -2.19 8.18
CA SER A 123 2.60 -1.96 9.54
C SER A 123 1.43 -1.50 10.42
N ARG A 124 1.43 -1.91 11.70
CA ARG A 124 0.42 -1.53 12.71
C ARG A 124 0.19 -0.02 12.83
N ARG A 125 1.09 0.81 12.31
CA ARG A 125 0.93 2.27 12.27
C ARG A 125 -0.24 2.69 11.37
N LEU A 126 -0.56 1.96 10.30
CA LEU A 126 -1.65 2.31 9.37
C LEU A 126 -3.01 1.72 9.75
N VAL A 127 -3.03 0.67 10.58
CA VAL A 127 -4.28 0.02 11.03
C VAL A 127 -4.69 0.59 12.38
N SER A 128 -5.48 1.66 12.38
CA SER A 128 -6.31 2.02 13.55
C SER A 128 -7.61 1.22 13.47
N ALA A 129 -7.58 -0.01 13.95
CA ALA A 129 -8.83 -0.70 14.28
C ALA A 129 -9.41 0.03 15.49
N ARG A 130 -10.48 0.79 15.28
CA ARG A 130 -11.32 1.26 16.37
C ARG A 130 -11.90 0.03 17.07
N SER A 131 -11.30 -0.37 18.18
CA SER A 131 -12.01 -1.14 19.20
C SER A 131 -13.07 -0.19 19.77
N GLY A 132 -14.25 -0.19 19.18
CA GLY A 132 -15.43 0.40 19.79
C GLY A 132 -15.87 -0.49 20.94
N THR A 133 -15.17 -0.44 22.07
CA THR A 133 -15.70 -0.97 23.33
C THR A 133 -16.71 0.06 23.83
N THR A 134 -17.98 -0.23 23.58
CA THR A 134 -19.11 0.44 24.20
C THR A 134 -18.91 0.45 25.72
N SER A 135 -18.70 1.63 26.27
CA SER A 135 -18.78 1.89 27.71
C SER A 135 -20.22 1.61 28.15
N SER A 136 -20.48 0.45 28.74
CA SER A 136 -21.69 0.23 29.52
C SER A 136 -21.49 0.91 30.87
N SER A 137 -22.09 2.09 31.02
CA SER A 137 -22.31 2.75 32.29
C SER A 137 -23.18 1.84 33.16
N GLY A 138 -22.54 1.04 34.03
CA GLY A 138 -23.20 0.35 35.13
C GLY A 138 -23.46 1.35 36.24
N ARG A 139 -24.72 1.76 36.40
CA ARG A 139 -25.21 2.47 37.59
C ARG A 139 -24.92 1.63 38.83
N THR A 140 -24.06 2.10 39.71
CA THR A 140 -23.99 1.60 41.08
C THR A 140 -25.23 2.10 41.81
N LEU A 141 -26.22 1.22 41.97
CA LEU A 141 -27.31 1.40 42.92
C LEU A 141 -26.72 1.29 44.33
N THR A 142 -26.69 2.40 45.06
CA THR A 142 -26.53 2.44 46.51
C THR A 142 -27.78 1.81 47.14
N MET A 143 -27.65 0.58 47.66
CA MET A 143 -28.59 0.07 48.66
C MET A 143 -28.02 0.39 50.04
N GLU A 144 -28.64 1.37 50.70
CA GLU A 144 -28.59 1.51 52.15
C GLU A 144 -29.30 0.32 52.77
N THR A 145 -28.57 -0.52 53.50
CA THR A 145 -29.17 -1.42 54.49
C THR A 145 -28.77 -0.91 55.87
N GLY A 146 -29.68 -0.19 56.50
CA GLY A 146 -29.65 0.01 57.94
C GLY A 146 -29.78 -1.32 58.65
N CYS A 147 -28.92 -1.55 59.64
CA CYS A 147 -29.12 -2.60 60.62
C CYS A 147 -28.71 -2.04 61.99
N THR A 148 -29.73 -1.64 62.74
CA THR A 148 -29.71 -1.37 64.18
C THR A 148 -29.41 -2.66 64.93
N HIS A 149 -28.51 -2.61 65.93
CA HIS A 149 -28.63 -3.46 67.12
C HIS A 149 -27.96 -2.79 68.33
N THR A 150 -28.83 -2.44 69.29
CA THR A 150 -28.72 -2.46 70.77
C THR A 150 -27.46 -1.95 71.44
#